data_AF-A0A927RIP3-F1
#
_entry.id   AF-A0A927RIP3-F1
#
_cell.length_a   1.000
_cell.length_b   1.000
_cell.length_c   1.000
_cell.angle_alpha   90.00
_cell.angle_beta   90.00
_cell.angle_gamma   90.00
#
_symmetry.space_group_name_H-M   'P 1'
#
loop_
_entity.id
_entity.type
_entity.pdbx_description
1 polymer ?
#
loop_
_entity_poly.entity_id
_entity_poly.type
_entity_poly.pdbx_seq_one_letter_code
_entity_poly.pdbx_strand_id
1 'polypeptide(L)'
;MQVINVRPRAGTIGVFLIVAIALGLIAYFILGVGRPGPTDREYVRAKLHQAVGVPMALPVELPAGYSVPDYYYFLPDDDRMVPVGPDQEVAAAWAVNLEPSHPDLFEHDPPQAQLCVQLLDDPRKPCNVPVGSDPESPEAASGTRVERQVGPVLVVVHAMVDVPEMDEWETVDFTTDLNKVTWLY
;
A
#
# COMPACT_ATOMS: atom_id res chain seq x y z
N MET A 1 5.64 -46.44 -59.07
CA MET A 1 5.94 -45.48 -57.99
C MET A 1 4.78 -44.49 -57.90
N GLN A 2 3.96 -44.56 -56.85
CA GLN A 2 2.97 -43.53 -56.53
C GLN A 2 3.45 -42.78 -55.29
N VAL A 3 3.74 -41.49 -55.44
CA VAL A 3 4.10 -40.61 -54.32
C VAL A 3 2.80 -40.02 -53.78
N ILE A 4 2.39 -40.46 -52.59
CA ILE A 4 1.23 -39.90 -51.88
C ILE A 4 1.65 -38.58 -51.28
N ASN A 5 1.20 -37.48 -51.89
CA ASN A 5 1.44 -36.13 -51.44
C ASN A 5 0.39 -35.79 -50.36
N VAL A 6 0.73 -36.03 -49.09
CA VAL A 6 -0.13 -35.69 -47.95
C VAL A 6 0.01 -34.19 -47.68
N ARG A 7 -0.89 -33.38 -48.23
CA ARG A 7 -1.04 -31.98 -47.79
C ARG A 7 -1.67 -31.97 -46.39
N PRO A 8 -1.04 -31.38 -45.36
CA PRO A 8 -1.69 -31.18 -44.08
C PRO A 8 -2.85 -30.19 -44.26
N ARG A 9 -4.05 -30.58 -43.81
CA ARG A 9 -5.24 -29.73 -43.81
C ARG A 9 -5.01 -28.57 -42.85
N ALA A 10 -5.11 -27.35 -43.36
CA ALA A 10 -4.99 -26.10 -42.58
C ALA A 10 -5.91 -26.01 -41.34
N GLY A 11 -6.97 -26.84 -41.27
CA GLY A 11 -7.88 -26.90 -40.13
C GLY A 11 -7.29 -27.52 -38.85
N THR A 12 -6.23 -28.32 -38.93
CA THR A 12 -5.67 -28.97 -37.73
C THR A 12 -4.80 -28.00 -36.91
N ILE A 13 -4.08 -27.10 -37.57
CA ILE A 13 -3.18 -26.13 -36.92
C ILE A 13 -3.97 -25.12 -36.07
N GLY A 14 -5.13 -24.66 -36.56
CA GLY A 14 -5.99 -23.73 -35.83
C GLY A 14 -6.55 -24.32 -34.52
N VAL A 15 -6.87 -25.61 -34.50
CA VAL A 15 -7.40 -26.29 -33.30
C VAL A 15 -6.32 -26.42 -32.23
N PHE A 16 -5.08 -26.76 -32.61
CA PHE A 16 -3.97 -26.83 -31.65
C PHE A 16 -3.65 -25.48 -30.99
N LEU A 17 -3.75 -24.38 -31.75
CA LEU A 17 -3.54 -23.04 -31.21
C LEU A 17 -4.60 -22.68 -30.15
N ILE A 18 -5.87 -22.96 -30.45
CA ILE A 18 -6.98 -22.67 -29.52
C ILE A 18 -6.86 -23.52 -28.25
N VAL A 19 -6.50 -24.80 -28.38
CA VAL A 19 -6.30 -25.68 -27.23
C VAL A 19 -5.11 -25.22 -26.38
N ALA A 20 -4.01 -24.79 -26.99
CA ALA A 20 -2.85 -24.26 -26.26
C ALA A 20 -3.19 -22.96 -25.51
N ILE A 21 -3.95 -22.04 -26.12
CA ILE A 21 -4.41 -20.81 -25.47
C ILE A 21 -5.36 -21.13 -24.32
N ALA A 22 -6.32 -22.04 -24.53
CA ALA A 22 -7.26 -22.45 -23.49
C ALA A 22 -6.53 -23.12 -22.31
N LEU A 23 -5.57 -24.01 -22.58
CA LEU A 23 -4.75 -24.63 -21.53
C LEU A 23 -3.85 -23.62 -20.82
N GLY A 24 -3.32 -22.61 -21.53
CA GLY A 24 -2.55 -21.52 -20.93
C GLY A 24 -3.39 -20.65 -20.01
N LEU A 25 -4.63 -20.31 -20.41
CA LEU A 25 -5.58 -19.58 -19.57
C LEU A 25 -6.03 -20.42 -18.37
N ILE A 26 -6.33 -21.69 -18.58
CA ILE A 26 -6.69 -22.62 -17.50
C ILE A 26 -5.52 -22.79 -16.53
N ALA A 27 -4.28 -22.92 -17.01
CA ALA A 27 -3.11 -22.95 -16.16
C ALA A 27 -2.92 -21.62 -15.40
N TYR A 28 -3.16 -20.48 -16.03
CA TYR A 28 -3.14 -19.17 -15.36
C TYR A 28 -4.19 -19.07 -14.24
N PHE A 29 -5.40 -19.57 -14.47
CA PHE A 29 -6.48 -19.60 -13.47
C PHE A 29 -6.31 -20.68 -12.40
N ILE A 30 -5.81 -21.87 -12.73
CA ILE A 30 -5.63 -23.01 -11.81
C ILE A 30 -4.34 -22.88 -10.99
N LEU A 31 -3.25 -22.40 -11.59
CA LEU A 31 -1.97 -22.21 -10.88
C LEU A 31 -1.98 -20.97 -9.99
N GLY A 32 -3.09 -20.23 -9.93
CA GLY A 32 -3.30 -19.23 -8.90
C GLY A 32 -2.15 -18.24 -8.83
N VAL A 33 -1.67 -17.75 -9.98
CA VAL A 33 -0.93 -16.47 -10.01
C VAL A 33 -1.98 -15.37 -9.75
N GLY A 34 -2.61 -15.45 -8.58
CA GLY A 34 -3.46 -14.41 -8.06
C GLY A 34 -2.62 -13.16 -8.00
N ARG A 35 -3.21 -12.03 -8.36
CA ARG A 35 -2.53 -10.75 -8.17
C ARG A 35 -2.18 -10.64 -6.68
N PRO A 36 -0.95 -10.24 -6.32
CA PRO A 36 -0.56 -10.05 -4.94
C PRO A 36 -1.60 -9.16 -4.23
N GLY A 37 -2.08 -9.61 -3.08
CA GLY A 37 -3.03 -8.91 -2.23
C GLY A 37 -2.35 -8.04 -1.17
N PRO A 38 -3.12 -7.28 -0.36
CA PRO A 38 -2.60 -6.31 0.62
C PRO A 38 -1.59 -6.86 1.65
N THR A 39 -1.66 -8.16 1.94
CA THR A 39 -0.78 -8.88 2.85
C THR A 39 0.46 -9.46 2.18
N ASP A 40 0.52 -9.49 0.85
CA ASP A 40 1.69 -9.98 0.14
C ASP A 40 2.78 -8.90 0.13
N ARG A 41 4.00 -9.27 0.52
CA ARG A 41 5.12 -8.32 0.54
C ARG A 41 5.42 -7.71 -0.83
N GLU A 42 5.12 -8.43 -1.92
CA GLU A 42 5.26 -7.94 -3.28
C GLU A 42 4.27 -6.81 -3.61
N TYR A 43 3.01 -6.94 -3.15
CA TYR A 43 2.00 -5.90 -3.34
C TYR A 43 2.44 -4.58 -2.68
N VAL A 44 2.82 -4.63 -1.41
CA VAL A 44 3.24 -3.44 -0.67
C VAL A 44 4.49 -2.83 -1.28
N ARG A 45 5.48 -3.66 -1.68
CA ARG A 45 6.66 -3.16 -2.39
C ARG A 45 6.28 -2.44 -3.69
N ALA A 46 5.35 -2.97 -4.46
CA ALA A 46 4.89 -2.34 -5.71
C ALA A 46 4.19 -0.99 -5.44
N LYS A 47 3.41 -0.87 -4.37
CA LYS A 47 2.79 0.40 -3.94
C LYS A 47 3.84 1.43 -3.53
N LEU A 48 4.81 1.03 -2.70
CA LEU A 48 5.86 1.93 -2.22
C LEU A 48 6.87 2.32 -3.32
N HIS A 49 6.89 1.61 -4.45
CA HIS A 49 7.69 1.99 -5.63
C HIS A 49 7.03 3.06 -6.50
N GLN A 50 5.80 3.52 -6.20
CA GLN A 50 5.13 4.57 -6.98
C GLN A 50 5.74 5.96 -6.77
N ALA A 51 6.45 6.18 -5.66
CA ALA A 51 7.16 7.41 -5.39
C ALA A 51 8.50 7.12 -4.68
N VAL A 52 9.41 8.08 -4.76
CA VAL A 52 10.71 8.06 -4.09
C VAL A 52 10.85 9.24 -3.13
N GLY A 53 12.00 9.35 -2.46
CA GLY A 53 12.36 10.52 -1.65
C GLY A 53 12.16 10.29 -0.16
N VAL A 54 10.97 9.84 0.25
CA VAL A 54 10.69 9.44 1.64
C VAL A 54 10.56 7.92 1.72
N PRO A 55 11.40 7.22 2.51
CA PRO A 55 11.18 5.80 2.75
C PRO A 55 9.98 5.63 3.69
N MET A 56 8.97 4.87 3.26
CA MET A 56 7.85 4.53 4.12
C MET A 56 8.32 3.63 5.26
N ALA A 57 7.92 3.96 6.49
CA ALA A 57 8.08 3.12 7.66
C ALA A 57 6.71 2.55 8.06
N LEU A 58 6.63 1.23 8.16
CA LEU A 58 5.41 0.49 8.50
C LEU A 58 5.54 -0.09 9.91
N PRO A 59 4.41 -0.32 10.60
CA PRO A 59 4.44 -0.99 11.88
C PRO A 59 4.92 -2.43 11.70
N VAL A 60 5.83 -2.89 12.55
CA VAL A 60 6.34 -4.27 12.55
C VAL A 60 5.19 -5.24 12.76
N GLU A 61 4.34 -4.94 13.74
CA GLU A 61 3.08 -5.63 14.03
C GLU A 61 1.94 -4.61 13.98
N LEU A 62 0.77 -4.99 13.46
CA LEU A 62 -0.40 -4.13 13.52
C LEU A 62 -0.96 -4.15 14.95
N PRO A 63 -1.32 -2.99 15.53
CA PRO A 63 -2.07 -2.94 16.78
C PRO A 63 -3.35 -3.76 16.70
N ALA A 64 -3.78 -4.28 17.85
CA ALA A 64 -4.97 -5.10 17.90
C ALA A 64 -6.20 -4.31 17.42
N GLY A 65 -7.09 -4.98 16.69
CA GLY A 65 -8.31 -4.36 16.21
C GLY A 65 -8.19 -3.55 14.92
N TYR A 66 -7.01 -3.45 14.30
CA TYR A 66 -6.84 -2.85 12.97
C TYR A 66 -6.70 -3.90 11.86
N SER A 67 -7.21 -3.58 10.67
CA SER A 67 -7.03 -4.36 9.46
C SER A 67 -5.70 -4.02 8.77
N VAL A 68 -5.30 -4.92 7.88
CA VAL A 68 -4.13 -4.70 7.02
C VAL A 68 -4.43 -3.56 6.02
N PRO A 69 -3.52 -2.60 5.85
CA PRO A 69 -3.77 -1.49 4.95
C PRO A 69 -3.74 -1.94 3.49
N ASP A 70 -4.75 -1.55 2.72
CA ASP A 70 -4.86 -1.85 1.29
C ASP A 70 -4.58 -0.64 0.39
N TYR A 71 -4.62 0.57 0.96
CA TYR A 71 -4.41 1.84 0.25
C TYR A 71 -3.26 2.68 0.81
N TYR A 72 -2.29 2.99 -0.05
CA TYR A 72 -1.12 3.81 0.26
C TYR A 72 -1.19 5.10 -0.55
N TYR A 73 -1.05 6.23 0.13
CA TYR A 73 -1.05 7.57 -0.43
C TYR A 73 0.36 8.16 -0.33
N PHE A 74 0.73 9.01 -1.26
CA PHE A 74 1.87 9.91 -1.06
C PHE A 74 1.42 11.34 -1.33
N LEU A 75 2.01 12.26 -0.57
CA LEU A 75 1.90 13.69 -0.84
C LEU A 75 3.07 14.06 -1.74
N PRO A 76 2.84 14.53 -2.97
CA PRO A 76 3.92 14.95 -3.84
C PRO A 76 4.63 16.16 -3.24
N ASP A 77 5.91 16.27 -3.54
CA ASP A 77 6.65 17.51 -3.30
C ASP A 77 6.20 18.53 -4.36
N ASP A 78 5.43 19.55 -3.97
CA ASP A 78 4.88 20.57 -4.89
C ASP A 78 5.98 21.22 -5.76
N ASP A 79 7.17 21.46 -5.20
CA ASP A 79 8.32 22.03 -5.92
C ASP A 79 9.01 21.01 -6.86
N ARG A 80 8.64 19.74 -6.75
CA ARG A 80 9.21 18.59 -7.48
C ARG A 80 8.13 17.63 -7.96
N MET A 81 6.98 18.13 -8.42
CA MET A 81 5.99 17.36 -9.21
C MET A 81 6.56 16.97 -10.59
N VAL A 82 7.70 16.29 -10.58
CA VAL A 82 8.47 15.86 -11.74
C VAL A 82 8.69 14.37 -11.60
N PRO A 83 8.31 13.58 -12.60
CA PRO A 83 8.64 12.17 -12.61
C PRO A 83 10.15 11.96 -12.59
N VAL A 84 10.66 11.12 -11.68
CA VAL A 84 12.08 10.71 -11.63
C VAL A 84 12.35 9.44 -12.42
N GLY A 85 11.28 8.79 -12.89
CA GLY A 85 11.28 7.57 -13.70
C GLY A 85 9.96 7.46 -14.48
N PRO A 86 9.78 6.40 -15.29
CA PRO A 86 8.62 6.28 -16.18
C PRO A 86 7.26 6.34 -15.45
N ASP A 87 7.21 6.02 -14.15
CA ASP A 87 5.98 6.01 -13.35
C ASP A 87 6.23 6.42 -11.87
N GLN A 88 7.27 7.21 -11.60
CA GLN A 88 7.68 7.54 -10.22
C GLN A 88 7.74 9.03 -9.97
N GLU A 89 7.11 9.49 -8.89
CA GLU A 89 7.15 10.88 -8.42
C GLU A 89 8.04 11.05 -7.18
N VAL A 90 8.37 12.30 -6.83
CA VAL A 90 9.06 12.61 -5.56
C VAL A 90 8.01 12.91 -4.50
N ALA A 91 7.92 12.04 -3.49
CA ALA A 91 7.06 12.25 -2.33
C ALA A 91 7.71 13.21 -1.34
N ALA A 92 6.92 14.13 -0.79
CA ALA A 92 7.22 14.86 0.44
C ALA A 92 6.82 14.06 1.69
N ALA A 93 5.82 13.20 1.56
CA ALA A 93 5.39 12.27 2.61
C ALA A 93 4.69 11.05 2.03
N TRP A 94 4.63 9.99 2.82
CA TRP A 94 3.72 8.85 2.62
C TRP A 94 2.62 8.87 3.67
N ALA A 95 1.44 8.34 3.35
CA ALA A 95 0.37 8.11 4.29
C ALA A 95 -0.38 6.82 4.01
N VAL A 96 -0.94 6.23 5.05
CA VAL A 96 -1.77 5.03 4.98
C VAL A 96 -2.87 5.12 6.03
N ASN A 97 -4.10 4.82 5.62
CA ASN A 97 -5.22 4.73 6.54
C ASN A 97 -5.33 3.30 7.06
N LEU A 98 -5.62 3.18 8.35
CA LEU A 98 -5.79 1.94 9.07
C LEU A 98 -7.22 1.93 9.61
N GLU A 99 -8.01 1.02 9.04
CA GLU A 99 -9.39 0.79 9.42
C GLU A 99 -9.47 -0.29 10.49
N PRO A 100 -10.55 -0.35 11.30
CA PRO A 100 -10.70 -1.45 12.23
C PRO A 100 -10.95 -2.77 11.51
N SER A 101 -10.54 -3.87 12.12
CA SER A 101 -10.71 -5.23 11.57
C SER A 101 -12.18 -5.69 11.53
N HIS A 102 -13.03 -5.07 12.32
CA HIS A 102 -14.48 -5.34 12.42
C HIS A 102 -15.27 -4.04 12.38
N PRO A 103 -15.33 -3.36 11.22
CA PRO A 103 -15.99 -2.06 11.10
C PRO A 103 -17.50 -2.14 11.35
N ASP A 104 -18.10 -3.32 11.18
CA ASP A 104 -19.52 -3.60 11.42
C ASP A 104 -19.93 -3.57 12.90
N LEU A 105 -18.96 -3.61 13.82
CA LEU A 105 -19.22 -3.50 15.26
C LEU A 105 -19.46 -2.06 15.73
N PHE A 106 -19.28 -1.07 14.84
CA PHE A 106 -19.44 0.34 15.17
C PHE A 106 -20.75 0.88 14.57
N GLU A 107 -21.63 1.40 15.43
CA GLU A 107 -22.91 1.97 14.98
C GLU A 107 -22.71 3.25 14.15
N HIS A 108 -21.71 4.05 14.51
CA HIS A 108 -21.30 5.27 13.80
C HIS A 108 -19.78 5.44 13.86
N ASP A 109 -19.21 5.88 12.73
CA ASP A 109 -17.81 6.27 12.53
C ASP A 109 -16.75 5.40 13.23
N PRO A 110 -16.36 4.27 12.62
CA PRO A 110 -15.37 3.37 13.23
C PRO A 110 -14.04 4.08 13.49
N PRO A 111 -13.32 3.72 14.59
CA PRO A 111 -12.05 4.33 14.94
C PRO A 111 -11.04 4.06 13.83
N GLN A 112 -10.56 5.14 13.23
CA GLN A 112 -9.59 5.09 12.15
C GLN A 112 -8.31 5.77 12.61
N ALA A 113 -7.18 5.17 12.27
CA ALA A 113 -5.88 5.79 12.44
C ALA A 113 -5.28 6.09 11.06
N GLN A 114 -4.55 7.18 10.93
CA GLN A 114 -3.74 7.44 9.76
C GLN A 114 -2.28 7.51 10.17
N LEU A 115 -1.47 6.67 9.55
CA LEU A 115 -0.02 6.72 9.68
C LEU A 115 0.53 7.54 8.53
N CYS A 116 1.24 8.62 8.84
CA CYS A 116 1.95 9.47 7.91
C CYS A 116 3.46 9.44 8.19
N VAL A 117 4.28 9.37 7.14
CA VAL A 117 5.74 9.32 7.23
C VAL A 117 6.34 10.46 6.42
N GLN A 118 7.24 11.21 7.05
CA GLN A 118 7.96 12.34 6.45
C GLN A 118 9.44 12.30 6.84
N LEU A 119 10.29 13.05 6.15
CA LEU A 119 11.66 13.26 6.61
C LEU A 119 11.67 14.08 7.91
N LEU A 120 12.58 13.76 8.83
CA LEU A 120 12.74 14.49 10.10
C LEU A 120 13.02 15.97 9.87
N ASP A 121 13.87 16.27 8.89
CA ASP A 121 14.38 17.62 8.64
C ASP A 121 13.57 18.39 7.59
N ASP A 122 12.43 17.85 7.13
CA ASP A 122 11.58 18.60 6.18
C ASP A 122 10.92 19.78 6.91
N PRO A 123 11.21 21.05 6.53
CA PRO A 123 10.66 22.22 7.20
C PRO A 123 9.16 22.38 6.97
N ARG A 124 8.58 21.76 5.93
CA ARG A 124 7.16 21.88 5.60
C ARG A 124 6.27 21.07 6.54
N LYS A 125 6.83 20.01 7.14
CA LYS A 125 6.15 19.11 8.08
C LYS A 125 4.78 18.62 7.55
N PRO A 126 4.75 17.96 6.38
CA PRO A 126 3.50 17.57 5.70
C PRO A 126 2.59 16.65 6.52
N CYS A 127 3.12 15.90 7.48
CA CYS A 127 2.34 15.04 8.38
C CYS A 127 1.81 15.77 9.63
N ASN A 128 1.93 17.09 9.75
CA ASN A 128 1.36 17.82 10.90
C ASN A 128 -0.17 17.78 10.94
N VAL A 129 -0.80 17.60 9.79
CA VAL A 129 -2.26 17.48 9.62
C VAL A 129 -2.52 16.15 8.91
N PRO A 130 -3.61 15.43 9.24
CA PRO A 130 -3.93 14.22 8.50
C PRO A 130 -4.20 14.50 7.01
N VAL A 131 -3.70 13.62 6.15
CA VAL A 131 -3.88 13.67 4.70
C VAL A 131 -5.36 13.54 4.37
N GLY A 132 -5.88 14.51 3.61
CA GLY A 132 -7.29 14.57 3.20
C GLY A 132 -8.18 15.37 4.16
N SER A 133 -7.66 15.84 5.29
CA SER A 133 -8.35 16.77 6.18
C SER A 133 -8.19 18.21 5.72
N ASP A 134 -9.19 19.05 6.03
CA ASP A 134 -9.09 20.49 5.81
C ASP A 134 -8.06 21.09 6.80
N PRO A 135 -6.93 21.64 6.31
CA PRO A 135 -5.89 22.21 7.17
C PRO A 135 -6.37 23.43 7.98
N GLU A 136 -7.47 24.06 7.58
CA GLU A 136 -8.07 25.18 8.30
C GLU A 136 -9.07 24.72 9.39
N SER A 137 -9.41 23.42 9.44
CA SER A 137 -10.30 22.87 10.45
C SER A 137 -9.60 22.73 11.81
N PRO A 138 -10.16 23.31 12.90
CA PRO A 138 -9.62 23.17 14.25
C PRO A 138 -9.51 21.72 14.72
N GLU A 139 -10.39 20.84 14.23
CA GLU A 139 -10.42 19.41 14.58
C GLU A 139 -9.24 18.67 13.94
N ALA A 140 -8.84 19.05 12.72
CA ALA A 140 -7.70 18.47 12.01
C ALA A 140 -6.35 18.84 12.64
N ALA A 141 -6.28 19.96 13.35
CA ALA A 141 -5.07 20.43 14.05
C ALA A 141 -4.94 19.93 15.49
N SER A 142 -6.03 19.43 16.09
CA SER A 142 -6.12 19.08 17.53
C SER A 142 -6.27 17.58 17.81
N GLY A 143 -6.17 16.73 16.79
CA GLY A 143 -6.28 15.27 16.95
C GLY A 143 -5.17 14.69 17.84
N THR A 144 -5.52 13.70 18.66
CA THR A 144 -4.56 12.89 19.40
C THR A 144 -3.60 12.23 18.41
N ARG A 145 -2.30 12.41 18.60
CA ARG A 145 -1.28 11.84 17.71
C ARG A 145 -0.07 11.32 18.45
N VAL A 146 0.61 10.36 17.83
CA VAL A 146 1.85 9.75 18.32
C VAL A 146 2.94 9.95 17.29
N GLU A 147 4.13 10.38 17.73
CA GLU A 147 5.28 10.60 16.85
C GLU A 147 6.41 9.64 17.20
N ARG A 148 7.03 9.01 16.19
CA ARG A 148 8.14 8.07 16.35
C ARG A 148 9.21 8.30 15.31
N GLN A 149 10.46 8.39 15.74
CA GLN A 149 11.60 8.50 14.85
C GLN A 149 12.06 7.10 14.41
N VAL A 150 12.24 6.91 13.10
CA VAL A 150 12.75 5.66 12.50
C VAL A 150 13.85 6.01 11.51
N GLY A 151 15.11 5.95 11.94
CA GLY A 151 16.23 6.37 11.11
C GLY A 151 16.09 7.85 10.68
N PRO A 152 16.01 8.16 9.37
CA PRO A 152 15.89 9.53 8.86
C PRO A 152 14.44 10.06 8.77
N VAL A 153 13.44 9.24 9.09
CA VAL A 153 12.03 9.62 8.99
C VAL A 153 11.35 9.78 10.35
N LEU A 154 10.33 10.62 10.36
CA LEU A 154 9.35 10.74 11.43
C LEU A 154 8.07 10.04 10.98
N VAL A 155 7.61 9.09 11.78
CA VAL A 155 6.28 8.50 11.68
C VAL A 155 5.36 9.29 12.60
N VAL A 156 4.24 9.76 12.07
CA VAL A 156 3.17 10.45 12.80
C VAL A 156 1.90 9.65 12.63
N VAL A 157 1.34 9.14 13.71
CA VAL A 157 0.06 8.44 13.71
C VAL A 157 -1.00 9.36 14.26
N HIS A 158 -2.02 9.66 13.46
CA HIS A 158 -3.17 10.49 13.84
C HIS A 158 -4.38 9.63 14.13
N ALA A 159 -5.12 9.96 15.19
CA ALA A 159 -6.50 9.54 15.34
C ALA A 159 -7.39 10.32 14.36
N MET A 160 -8.08 9.64 13.44
CA MET A 160 -8.94 10.26 12.43
C MET A 160 -10.37 10.50 12.94
N VAL A 161 -10.92 9.54 13.68
CA VAL A 161 -12.27 9.62 14.25
C VAL A 161 -12.31 8.88 15.58
N ASP A 162 -12.79 9.55 16.64
CA ASP A 162 -13.18 8.99 17.94
C ASP A 162 -12.34 7.79 18.43
N VAL A 163 -11.01 7.90 18.30
CA VAL A 163 -10.07 6.89 18.83
C VAL A 163 -9.89 7.22 20.31
N PRO A 164 -10.42 6.42 21.25
CA PRO A 164 -10.52 6.83 22.64
C PRO A 164 -9.14 7.00 23.28
N GLU A 165 -8.16 6.16 22.91
CA GLU A 165 -6.81 6.15 23.49
C GLU A 165 -5.78 5.70 22.43
N MET A 166 -4.71 6.48 22.24
CA MET A 166 -3.61 6.17 21.30
C MET A 166 -2.46 5.40 21.97
N ASP A 167 -2.66 4.93 23.19
CA ASP A 167 -1.63 4.32 24.04
C ASP A 167 -0.99 3.09 23.40
N GLU A 168 -1.77 2.28 22.66
CA GLU A 168 -1.21 1.13 21.94
C GLU A 168 -0.18 1.58 20.89
N TRP A 169 -0.48 2.65 20.15
CA TRP A 169 0.39 3.23 19.14
C TRP A 169 1.70 3.77 19.71
N GLU A 170 1.75 4.09 21.00
CA GLU A 170 2.98 4.53 21.65
C GLU A 170 4.03 3.43 21.73
N THR A 171 3.61 2.17 21.76
CA THR A 171 4.51 1.01 21.94
C THR A 171 4.85 0.30 20.65
N VAL A 172 4.25 0.71 19.53
CA VAL A 172 4.44 0.08 18.22
C VAL A 172 5.86 0.35 17.70
N ASP A 173 6.54 -0.73 17.34
CA ASP A 173 7.79 -0.67 16.59
C ASP A 173 7.52 -0.41 15.10
N PHE A 174 8.30 0.47 14.50
CA PHE A 174 8.21 0.82 13.09
C PHE A 174 9.50 0.50 12.34
N THR A 175 9.38 0.12 11.07
CA THR A 175 10.51 -0.29 10.23
C THR A 175 10.32 0.11 8.77
N THR A 176 11.42 0.49 8.10
CA THR A 176 11.46 0.65 6.64
C THR A 176 11.85 -0.64 5.92
N ASP A 177 12.35 -1.64 6.66
CA ASP A 177 12.66 -2.97 6.12
C ASP A 177 11.38 -3.80 6.10
N LEU A 178 10.81 -3.96 4.90
CA LEU A 178 9.62 -4.75 4.71
C LEU A 178 9.78 -6.15 5.29
N ASN A 179 10.96 -6.78 5.29
CA ASN A 179 11.16 -8.15 5.78
C ASN A 179 10.91 -8.33 7.29
N LYS A 180 10.88 -7.23 8.04
CA LYS A 180 10.58 -7.25 9.47
C LYS A 180 9.09 -7.14 9.77
N VAL A 181 8.29 -6.69 8.81
CA VAL A 181 6.84 -6.53 8.95
C VAL A 181 6.17 -7.91 8.99
N THR A 182 5.54 -8.26 10.12
CA THR A 182 5.07 -9.63 10.42
C THR A 182 3.70 -9.95 9.84
N TRP A 183 2.88 -8.93 9.58
CA TRP A 183 1.59 -9.06 8.89
C TRP A 183 1.74 -9.17 7.36
N LEU A 184 2.98 -9.10 6.84
CA LEU A 184 3.30 -9.36 5.44
C LEU A 184 3.90 -10.77 5.25
N TYR A 185 3.33 -11.54 4.32
CA TYR A 185 3.82 -12.86 3.93
C TYR A 185 4.36 -12.92 2.49
#